data_AF-A0A7V9I6R8-F1
#
_entry.id   AF-A0A7V9I6R8-F1
#
_cell.length_a   1.000
_cell.length_b   1.000
_cell.length_c   1.000
_cell.angle_alpha   90.00
_cell.angle_beta   90.00
_cell.angle_gamma   90.00
#
_symmetry.space_group_name_H-M   'P 1'
#
loop_
_entity.id
_entity.type
_entity.pdbx_description
1 polymer ?
#
loop_
_entity_poly.entity_id
_entity_poly.type
_entity_poly.pdbx_seq_one_letter_code
_entity_poly.pdbx_strand_id
1 'polypeptide(L)'
;MGRKGYPAEFRRRALDLVAAGKTVAEVARLLEVSDQSIYSWRRQEQIDSGELPGLSSAEREELRAARLRIRALETELAVHRRAAELLKEEVRPKGGSRRSR
;
A
#
# COMPACT_ATOMS: atom_id res chain seq x y z
N MET A 1 -8.08 -3.69 -11.64
CA MET A 1 -8.41 -2.33 -11.17
C MET A 1 -8.85 -2.43 -9.72
N GLY A 2 -8.09 -1.87 -8.77
CA GLY A 2 -8.52 -1.85 -7.37
C GLY A 2 -9.80 -1.02 -7.26
N ARG A 3 -10.88 -1.61 -6.73
CA ARG A 3 -12.14 -0.89 -6.54
C ARG A 3 -11.86 0.39 -5.75
N LYS A 4 -12.19 1.54 -6.36
CA LYS A 4 -12.11 2.84 -5.69
C LYS A 4 -13.14 2.78 -4.56
N GLY A 5 -12.65 2.61 -3.33
CA GLY A 5 -13.52 2.60 -2.15
C GLY A 5 -14.18 3.95 -1.94
N TYR A 6 -15.10 4.01 -0.97
CA TYR A 6 -15.75 5.27 -0.60
C TYR A 6 -14.71 6.32 -0.15
N PRO A 7 -14.83 7.59 -0.59
CA PRO A 7 -13.96 8.67 -0.12
C PRO A 7 -13.92 8.79 1.40
N ALA A 8 -12.81 9.30 1.96
CA ALA A 8 -12.67 9.49 3.40
C ALA A 8 -13.78 10.39 3.97
N GLU A 9 -14.06 11.52 3.31
CA GLU A 9 -15.13 12.45 3.68
C GLU A 9 -16.52 11.80 3.71
N PHE A 10 -16.80 10.92 2.74
CA PHE A 10 -18.08 10.20 2.69
C PHE A 10 -18.23 9.25 3.88
N ARG A 11 -17.17 8.51 4.20
CA ARG A 11 -17.14 7.60 5.36
C ARG A 11 -17.27 8.38 6.67
N ARG A 12 -16.58 9.53 6.80
CA ARG A 12 -16.67 10.41 7.95
C ARG A 12 -18.11 10.88 8.17
N ARG A 13 -18.75 11.40 7.13
CA ARG A 13 -20.16 11.84 7.20
C ARG A 13 -21.11 10.72 7.65
N ALA A 14 -20.88 9.48 7.19
CA ALA A 14 -21.69 8.34 7.64
C ALA A 14 -21.51 8.08 9.14
N LEU A 15 -20.27 8.13 9.64
CA LEU A 15 -19.97 7.95 11.06
C LEU A 15 -20.49 9.11 11.92
N ASP A 16 -20.42 10.35 11.44
CA ASP A 16 -20.97 11.52 12.14
C ASP A 16 -22.49 11.40 12.35
N LEU A 17 -23.21 10.87 11.35
CA LEU A 17 -24.65 10.60 11.47
C LEU A 17 -24.95 9.52 12.52
N VAL A 18 -24.12 8.48 12.60
CA VAL A 18 -24.24 7.45 13.64
C VAL A 18 -23.92 8.04 15.03
N ALA A 19 -22.87 8.86 15.13
CA ALA A 19 -22.50 9.56 16.36
C ALA A 19 -23.59 10.54 16.82
N ALA A 20 -24.32 11.16 15.89
CA ALA A 20 -25.50 11.99 16.15
C ALA A 20 -26.75 11.19 16.59
N GLY A 21 -26.64 9.86 16.75
CA GLY A 21 -27.69 9.01 17.32
C GLY A 21 -28.55 8.27 16.29
N LYS A 22 -28.30 8.40 14.99
CA LYS A 22 -28.98 7.56 13.99
C LYS A 22 -28.49 6.12 14.07
N THR A 23 -29.40 5.18 13.84
CA THR A 23 -29.02 3.77 13.75
C THR A 23 -28.24 3.50 12.47
N VAL A 24 -27.39 2.47 12.48
CA VAL A 24 -26.62 2.06 11.28
C VAL A 24 -27.55 1.76 10.10
N ALA A 25 -28.69 1.11 10.34
CA ALA A 25 -29.67 0.78 9.30
C ALA A 25 -30.34 2.03 8.68
N GLU A 26 -30.56 3.10 9.46
CA GLU A 26 -31.05 4.37 8.91
C GLU A 26 -30.01 5.06 8.05
N VAL A 27 -28.76 5.09 8.51
CA VAL A 27 -27.66 5.71 7.76
C VAL A 27 -27.36 4.94 6.47
N ALA A 28 -27.38 3.60 6.54
CA ALA A 28 -27.21 2.71 5.38
C ALA A 28 -28.27 2.99 4.31
N ARG A 29 -29.55 3.07 4.70
CA ARG A 29 -30.64 3.42 3.78
C ARG A 29 -30.52 4.84 3.23
N LEU A 30 -30.14 5.81 4.07
CA LEU A 30 -30.00 7.20 3.66
C LEU A 30 -28.85 7.42 2.65
N LEU A 31 -27.76 6.68 2.81
CA LEU A 31 -26.56 6.82 1.99
C LEU A 31 -26.47 5.75 0.88
N GLU A 32 -27.47 4.88 0.78
CA GLU A 32 -27.53 3.76 -0.16
C GLU A 32 -26.27 2.85 -0.11
N VAL A 33 -25.79 2.57 1.10
CA VAL A 33 -24.67 1.67 1.35
C VAL A 33 -25.10 0.48 2.20
N SER A 34 -24.31 -0.58 2.21
CA SER A 34 -24.58 -1.69 3.12
C SER A 34 -24.24 -1.34 4.57
N ASP A 35 -25.06 -1.80 5.52
CA ASP A 35 -24.83 -1.71 6.96
C ASP A 35 -23.42 -2.20 7.33
N GLN A 36 -22.99 -3.30 6.70
CA GLN A 36 -21.67 -3.89 6.92
C GLN A 36 -20.52 -2.93 6.57
N SER A 37 -20.70 -2.05 5.58
CA SER A 37 -19.70 -1.03 5.23
C SER A 37 -19.53 -0.04 6.39
N ILE A 38 -20.66 0.41 6.96
CA ILE A 38 -20.66 1.35 8.09
C ILE A 38 -20.06 0.70 9.34
N TYR A 39 -20.41 -0.56 9.64
CA TYR A 39 -19.78 -1.30 10.74
C TYR A 39 -18.26 -1.42 10.56
N SER A 40 -17.81 -1.70 9.34
CA SER A 40 -16.38 -1.75 9.04
C SER A 40 -15.69 -0.41 9.23
N TRP A 41 -16.32 0.71 8.86
CA TRP A 41 -15.75 2.04 9.05
C TRP A 41 -15.68 2.42 10.52
N ARG A 42 -16.74 2.11 11.29
CA ARG A 42 -16.77 2.36 12.73
C ARG A 42 -15.68 1.56 13.45
N ARG A 43 -15.54 0.28 13.13
CA ARG A 43 -14.46 -0.54 13.69
C ARG A 43 -13.08 0.04 13.35
N GLN A 44 -12.91 0.56 12.13
CA GLN A 44 -11.64 1.15 11.75
C GLN A 44 -11.36 2.45 12.51
N GLU A 45 -12.37 3.29 12.71
CA GLU A 45 -12.24 4.51 13.52
C GLU A 45 -11.81 4.19 14.95
N GLN A 46 -12.36 3.13 15.55
CA GLN A 46 -11.95 2.66 16.87
C GLN A 46 -10.51 2.13 16.91
N ILE A 47 -10.04 1.52 15.82
CA ILE A 47 -8.63 1.13 15.70
C ILE A 47 -7.75 2.36 15.56
N ASP A 48 -8.18 3.32 14.73
CA ASP A 48 -7.44 4.56 14.48
C ASP A 48 -7.40 5.47 15.73
N SER A 49 -8.40 5.40 16.61
CA SER A 49 -8.41 6.09 17.92
C SER A 49 -7.67 5.34 19.02
N GLY A 50 -7.22 4.09 18.76
CA GLY A 50 -6.54 3.25 19.74
C GLY A 50 -7.45 2.54 20.75
N GLU A 51 -8.77 2.62 20.57
CA GLU A 51 -9.75 1.90 21.40
C GLU A 51 -9.73 0.39 21.15
N LEU A 52 -9.44 -0.02 19.91
CA LEU A 52 -9.35 -1.42 19.52
C LEU A 52 -7.96 -1.77 18.99
N PRO A 53 -7.45 -2.98 19.28
CA PRO A 53 -6.23 -3.45 18.67
C PRO A 53 -6.45 -3.68 17.16
N GLY A 54 -5.46 -3.29 16.34
CA GLY A 54 -5.48 -3.51 14.91
C GLY A 54 -4.50 -2.59 14.18
N LEU A 55 -4.38 -2.78 12.86
CA LEU A 55 -3.57 -1.88 12.03
C LEU A 55 -4.38 -0.62 11.72
N SER A 56 -3.88 0.53 12.16
CA SER A 56 -4.46 1.81 11.83
C SER A 56 -4.41 2.09 10.33
N SER A 57 -5.21 3.05 9.89
CA SER A 57 -5.21 3.53 8.51
C SER A 57 -3.86 4.15 8.13
N ALA A 58 -3.19 4.85 9.06
CA ALA A 58 -1.87 5.44 8.85
C ALA A 58 -0.78 4.38 8.67
N GLU A 59 -0.70 3.41 9.58
CA GLU A 59 0.25 2.29 9.49
C GLU A 59 0.06 1.48 8.20
N ARG A 60 -1.19 1.34 7.72
CA ARG A 60 -1.46 0.69 6.43
C ARG A 60 -0.91 1.47 5.24
N GLU A 61 -1.04 2.79 5.25
CA GLU A 61 -0.51 3.64 4.18
C GLU A 61 1.03 3.60 4.17
N GLU A 62 1.65 3.69 5.35
CA GLU A 62 3.11 3.57 5.50
C GLU A 62 3.62 2.21 5.02
N LEU A 63 2.97 1.12 5.43
CA LEU A 63 3.31 -0.23 5.00
C LEU A 63 3.19 -0.39 3.48
N ARG A 64 2.17 0.23 2.88
CA ARG A 64 1.98 0.24 1.42
C ARG A 64 3.08 1.04 0.73
N ALA A 65 3.41 2.23 1.21
CA ALA A 65 4.47 3.07 0.68
C ALA A 65 5.83 2.37 0.77
N ALA A 66 6.14 1.75 1.91
CA ALA A 66 7.36 0.98 2.12
C ALA A 66 7.45 -0.20 1.14
N ARG A 67 6.38 -0.98 0.96
CA ARG A 67 6.34 -2.09 -0.01
C ARG A 67 6.55 -1.62 -1.45
N LEU A 68 5.99 -0.46 -1.83
CA LEU A 68 6.22 0.12 -3.14
C LEU A 68 7.67 0.55 -3.32
N ARG A 69 8.27 1.19 -2.30
CA ARG A 69 9.68 1.60 -2.35
C ARG A 69 10.63 0.41 -2.43
N ILE A 70 10.38 -0.65 -1.66
CA ILE A 70 11.16 -1.89 -1.71
C ILE A 70 11.14 -2.47 -3.13
N ARG A 71 9.96 -2.60 -3.75
CA ARG A 71 9.85 -3.11 -5.13
C ARG A 71 10.60 -2.26 -6.15
N ALA A 72 10.55 -0.93 -5.99
CA ALA A 72 11.29 -0.02 -6.86
C ALA A 72 12.81 -0.24 -6.71
N LEU A 73 13.30 -0.31 -5.47
CA LEU A 73 14.71 -0.56 -5.17
C LEU A 73 15.18 -1.92 -5.67
N GLU A 74 14.37 -2.97 -5.50
CA GLU A 74 14.68 -4.31 -6.04
C GLU A 74 14.80 -4.30 -7.56
N THR A 75 13.96 -3.52 -8.23
CA THR A 75 14.01 -3.34 -9.69
C THR A 75 15.28 -2.60 -10.11
N GLU A 76 15.62 -1.49 -9.44
CA GLU A 76 16.86 -0.75 -9.67
C GLU A 76 18.09 -1.65 -9.48
N LEU A 77 18.14 -2.42 -8.39
CA LEU A 77 19.22 -3.36 -8.11
C LEU A 77 19.34 -4.45 -9.18
N ALA A 78 18.23 -4.97 -9.69
CA ALA A 78 18.25 -5.97 -10.76
C ALA A 78 18.86 -5.41 -12.05
N VAL A 79 18.51 -4.17 -12.42
CA VAL A 79 19.09 -3.46 -13.57
C VAL A 79 20.59 -3.25 -13.38
N HIS A 80 21.02 -2.77 -12.21
CA HIS A 80 22.44 -2.57 -11.91
C HIS A 80 23.24 -3.86 -11.96
N ARG A 81 22.71 -4.96 -11.41
CA ARG A 81 23.36 -6.28 -11.49
C ARG A 81 23.51 -6.74 -12.93
N ARG A 82 22.45 -6.59 -13.74
CA ARG A 82 22.49 -6.95 -15.16
C ARG A 82 23.53 -6.15 -15.93
N ALA A 83 23.62 -4.84 -15.68
CA ALA A 83 24.63 -3.99 -16.31
C ALA A 83 26.06 -4.39 -15.90
N ALA A 84 26.28 -4.70 -14.62
CA ALA A 84 27.58 -5.14 -14.11
C ALA A 84 28.02 -6.50 -14.70
N GLU A 85 27.08 -7.43 -14.93
CA GLU A 85 27.35 -8.69 -15.62
C GLU A 85 27.79 -8.47 -17.07
N LEU A 86 27.05 -7.64 -17.82
CA LEU A 86 27.39 -7.32 -19.22
C LEU A 86 28.78 -6.67 -19.32
N LEU A 87 29.11 -5.74 -18.43
CA LEU A 87 30.44 -5.13 -18.40
C LEU A 87 31.55 -6.16 -18.13
N LYS A 88 31.34 -7.11 -17.23
CA LYS A 88 32.31 -8.20 -16.98
C LYS A 88 32.49 -9.11 -18.20
N GLU A 89 31.44 -9.33 -18.98
CA GLU A 89 31.51 -10.09 -20.23
C GLU A 89 32.32 -9.35 -21.31
N GLU A 90 32.21 -8.03 -21.39
CA GLU A 90 33.00 -7.20 -22.31
C GLU A 90 34.47 -7.10 -21.92
N VAL A 91 34.80 -7.09 -20.62
CA VAL A 91 36.19 -7.04 -20.11
C VAL A 91 36.86 -8.43 -20.11
N ARG A 92 36.47 -9.34 -21.01
CA ARG A 92 37.29 -10.52 -21.31
C ARG A 92 38.62 -10.03 -21.90
N PRO A 93 39.77 -10.26 -21.24
CA PRO A 93 41.04 -9.73 -21.72
C PRO A 93 41.33 -10.33 -23.09
N LYS A 94 41.46 -9.46 -24.10
CA LYS A 94 41.93 -9.82 -25.45
C LYS A 94 43.24 -10.59 -25.26
N GLY A 95 43.24 -11.85 -25.73
CA GLY A 95 44.21 -12.90 -25.40
C GLY A 95 45.61 -12.36 -25.17
N GLY A 96 46.12 -12.57 -23.95
CA GLY A 96 47.50 -12.27 -23.60
C GLY A 96 48.42 -12.94 -24.60
N SER A 97 49.13 -12.12 -25.39
CA SER A 97 50.22 -12.57 -26.24
C SER A 97 51.24 -13.27 -25.35
N ARG A 98 51.28 -14.61 -25.42
CA ARG A 98 52.40 -15.40 -24.90
C ARG A 98 53.62 -14.98 -25.71
N ARG A 99 54.45 -14.11 -25.14
CA ARG A 99 55.77 -13.83 -25.66
C ARG A 99 56.66 -15.00 -25.24
N SER A 100 56.91 -15.90 -26.19
CA SER A 100 57.91 -16.96 -26.06
C SER A 100 59.31 -16.35 -26.03
N ARG A 101 60.11 -16.74 -25.02
CA ARG A 101 61.56 -16.70 -25.08
C ARG A 101 62.11 -17.81 -24.19
#